data_AF-A0AAV5YX17-F1
#
_entry.id   AF-A0AAV5YX17-F1
#
_cell.length_a   1.000
_cell.length_b   1.000
_cell.length_c   1.000
_cell.angle_alpha   90.00
_cell.angle_beta   90.00
_cell.angle_gamma   90.00
#
_symmetry.space_group_name_H-M   'P 1'
#
loop_
_entity.id
_entity.type
_entity.pdbx_description
1 polymer ?
#
loop_
_entity_poly.entity_id
_entity_poly.type
_entity_poly.pdbx_seq_one_letter_code
_entity_poly.pdbx_strand_id
1 'polypeptide(L)'
;MRIRIPGATLGDVMRMRRAIVFVSVLLAAAPAFAQGLPGGRPPDAIDRARGLATQPFGTPPAPARPTERYVPPSRVYSPAQRREVLVPGHYERDVNGQRVEVPPLVTTTPDGRNPVVVPGGERPPLESRGAP
;
A
#
# COMPACT_ATOMS: atom_id res chain seq x y z
N MET A 1 68.40 -38.25 -2.92
CA MET A 1 67.27 -37.40 -2.51
C MET A 1 67.75 -36.45 -1.42
N ARG A 2 67.93 -35.15 -1.72
CA ARG A 2 68.26 -34.09 -0.76
C ARG A 2 67.33 -32.92 -1.05
N ILE A 3 66.40 -32.64 -0.13
CA ILE A 3 65.45 -31.52 -0.23
C ILE A 3 66.15 -30.28 0.33
N ARG A 4 66.29 -29.22 -0.48
CA ARG A 4 66.71 -27.89 -0.01
C ARG A 4 65.44 -27.11 0.34
N ILE A 5 65.33 -26.68 1.59
CA ILE A 5 64.31 -25.73 2.05
C ILE A 5 64.87 -24.32 1.83
N PRO A 6 64.25 -23.45 1.02
CA PRO A 6 64.69 -22.06 0.89
C PRO A 6 64.37 -21.29 2.18
N GLY A 7 65.41 -20.70 2.79
CA GLY A 7 65.25 -19.79 3.92
C GLY A 7 64.62 -18.48 3.45
N ALA A 8 63.53 -18.06 4.11
CA ALA A 8 62.92 -16.75 3.88
C ALA A 8 63.94 -15.66 4.22
N THR A 9 64.15 -14.73 3.29
CA THR A 9 65.13 -13.66 3.49
C THR A 9 64.54 -12.55 4.35
N LEU A 10 65.39 -11.82 5.09
CA LEU A 10 64.96 -10.68 5.92
C LEU A 10 64.21 -9.61 5.12
N GLY A 11 64.46 -9.53 3.80
CA GLY A 11 63.73 -8.68 2.86
C GLY A 11 62.27 -9.09 2.66
N ASP A 12 61.98 -10.39 2.67
CA ASP A 12 60.61 -10.92 2.56
C ASP A 12 59.78 -10.60 3.81
N VAL A 13 60.41 -10.70 4.99
CA VAL A 13 59.77 -10.37 6.28
C VAL A 13 59.46 -8.88 6.38
N MET A 14 60.34 -8.00 5.87
CA MET A 14 60.10 -6.55 5.85
C MET A 14 59.03 -6.14 4.82
N ARG A 15 58.96 -6.80 3.66
CA ARG A 15 57.89 -6.58 2.67
C ARG A 15 56.53 -7.02 3.21
N MET A 16 56.48 -8.15 3.91
CA MET A 16 55.27 -8.70 4.51
C MET A 16 54.77 -7.84 5.69
N ARG A 17 55.67 -7.29 6.52
CA ARG A 17 55.30 -6.29 7.55
C ARG A 17 54.75 -5.01 6.95
N ARG A 18 55.33 -4.50 5.86
CA ARG A 18 54.82 -3.30 5.16
C ARG A 18 53.44 -3.54 4.52
N ALA A 19 53.20 -4.73 3.95
CA ALA A 19 51.90 -5.09 3.38
C ALA A 19 50.80 -5.20 4.46
N ILE A 20 51.12 -5.70 5.65
CA ILE A 20 50.15 -5.82 6.76
C ILE A 20 49.76 -4.45 7.32
N VAL A 21 50.69 -3.47 7.40
CA VAL A 21 50.37 -2.11 7.85
C VAL A 21 49.48 -1.35 6.85
N PHE A 22 49.64 -1.57 5.54
CA PHE A 22 48.77 -0.93 4.54
C PHE A 22 47.34 -1.50 4.55
N VAL A 23 47.15 -2.79 4.86
CA VAL A 23 45.81 -3.40 4.93
C VAL A 23 45.08 -3.02 6.23
N SER A 24 45.81 -2.82 7.34
CA SER A 24 45.19 -2.38 8.60
C SER A 24 44.80 -0.90 8.63
N VAL A 25 45.48 -0.03 7.85
CA VAL A 25 45.07 1.38 7.70
C VAL A 25 43.84 1.54 6.79
N LEU A 26 43.63 0.64 5.82
CA LEU A 26 42.47 0.73 4.92
C LEU A 26 41.16 0.22 5.54
N LEU A 27 41.21 -0.59 6.61
CA LEU A 27 40.04 -1.24 7.21
C LEU A 27 39.53 -0.55 8.50
N ALA A 28 40.11 0.60 8.87
CA ALA A 28 39.68 1.39 10.02
C ALA A 28 38.93 2.68 9.65
N ALA A 29 38.61 2.90 8.36
CA ALA A 29 37.72 3.96 7.93
C ALA A 29 36.27 3.45 7.95
N ALA A 30 35.75 3.16 9.13
CA ALA A 30 34.31 3.09 9.35
C ALA A 30 33.70 4.44 8.91
N PRO A 31 32.56 4.47 8.20
CA PRO A 31 31.94 5.73 7.82
C PRO A 31 31.28 6.33 9.08
N ALA A 32 32.04 7.07 9.88
CA ALA A 32 31.51 7.97 10.91
C ALA A 32 30.84 9.22 10.30
N PHE A 33 30.60 9.22 8.98
CA PHE A 33 29.89 10.28 8.24
C PHE A 33 28.39 10.00 8.08
N ALA A 34 27.86 8.98 8.74
CA ALA A 34 26.42 8.80 8.83
C ALA A 34 25.91 9.53 10.08
N GLN A 35 25.22 10.66 9.88
CA GLN A 35 24.25 11.30 10.80
C GLN A 35 24.66 12.53 11.64
N GLY A 36 25.79 13.19 11.40
CA GLY A 36 26.13 14.45 12.09
C GLY A 36 26.14 15.66 11.16
N LEU A 37 25.38 16.71 11.50
CA LEU A 37 25.51 18.06 10.89
C LEU A 37 26.99 18.51 10.83
N PRO A 38 27.36 19.41 9.90
CA PRO A 38 28.74 19.90 9.78
C PRO A 38 29.22 20.47 11.13
N GLY A 39 30.22 19.84 11.75
CA GLY A 39 30.76 20.24 13.05
C GLY A 39 31.02 19.12 14.07
N GLY A 40 30.67 17.86 13.78
CA GLY A 40 31.11 16.70 14.59
C GLY A 40 30.52 16.61 16.01
N ARG A 41 29.54 17.45 16.36
CA ARG A 41 28.83 17.34 17.65
C ARG A 41 27.82 16.18 17.60
N PRO A 42 27.66 15.43 18.71
CA PRO A 42 26.56 14.46 18.81
C PRO A 42 25.21 15.18 18.71
N PRO A 43 24.21 14.59 18.03
CA PRO A 43 22.91 15.23 17.83
C PRO A 43 22.17 15.43 19.16
N ASP A 44 21.66 16.64 19.39
CA ASP A 44 20.87 16.95 20.59
C ASP A 44 19.36 16.68 20.39
N ALA A 45 18.54 16.99 21.40
CA ALA A 45 17.09 16.80 21.32
C ALA A 45 16.44 17.68 20.23
N ILE A 46 17.00 18.86 19.97
CA ILE A 46 16.51 19.79 18.95
C ILE A 46 16.84 19.27 17.55
N ASP A 47 18.04 18.73 17.36
CA ASP A 47 18.45 18.09 16.09
C ASP A 47 17.55 16.89 15.76
N ARG A 48 17.20 16.07 16.76
CA ARG A 48 16.28 14.94 16.60
C ARG A 48 14.86 15.39 16.27
N ALA A 49 14.35 16.41 16.97
CA ALA A 49 13.03 16.98 16.68
C ALA A 49 12.96 17.56 15.27
N ARG A 50 14.01 18.28 14.84
CA ARG A 50 14.12 18.80 13.47
C ARG A 50 14.16 17.68 12.45
N GLY A 51 14.93 16.64 12.70
CA GLY A 51 14.98 15.44 11.85
C GLY A 51 13.60 14.84 11.61
N LEU A 52 12.84 14.60 12.69
CA LEU A 52 11.46 14.10 12.62
C LEU A 52 10.51 15.05 11.88
N ALA A 53 10.62 16.36 12.12
CA ALA A 53 9.78 17.37 11.46
C ALA A 53 10.07 17.50 9.96
N THR A 54 11.30 17.20 9.53
CA THR A 54 11.68 17.20 8.11
C THR A 54 11.58 15.85 7.42
N GLN A 55 11.13 14.80 8.14
CA GLN A 55 10.91 13.51 7.50
C GLN A 55 9.82 13.64 6.43
N PRO A 56 10.04 13.10 5.23
CA PRO A 56 8.98 13.04 4.23
C PRO A 56 7.81 12.24 4.80
N PHE A 57 6.64 12.86 4.83
CA PHE A 57 5.41 12.15 5.19
C PHE A 57 5.13 11.09 4.13
N GLY A 58 5.13 9.82 4.55
CA GLY A 58 4.60 8.75 3.71
C GLY A 58 3.10 8.92 3.58
N THR A 59 2.58 9.03 2.36
CA THR A 59 1.14 8.96 2.13
C THR A 59 0.69 7.54 2.46
N PRO A 60 -0.23 7.34 3.42
CA PRO A 60 -0.78 6.01 3.67
C PRO A 60 -1.47 5.48 2.41
N PRO A 61 -1.52 4.16 2.20
CA PRO A 61 -2.24 3.60 1.07
C PRO A 61 -3.71 4.02 1.14
N ALA A 62 -4.33 4.25 -0.03
CA ALA A 62 -5.76 4.52 -0.09
C ALA A 62 -6.53 3.33 0.53
N PRO A 63 -7.62 3.59 1.26
CA PRO A 63 -8.45 2.52 1.80
C PRO A 63 -8.97 1.66 0.66
N ALA A 64 -9.04 0.34 0.89
CA ALA A 64 -9.63 -0.59 -0.06
C ALA A 64 -11.08 -0.18 -0.34
N ARG A 65 -11.51 -0.33 -1.59
CA ARG A 65 -12.91 -0.10 -1.95
C ARG A 65 -13.78 -1.09 -1.18
N PRO A 66 -14.87 -0.63 -0.52
CA PRO A 66 -15.80 -1.54 0.13
C PRO A 66 -16.33 -2.56 -0.88
N THR A 67 -16.30 -3.84 -0.52
CA THR A 67 -16.84 -4.92 -1.35
C THR A 67 -18.35 -4.82 -1.49
N GLU A 68 -19.02 -4.16 -0.54
CA GLU A 68 -20.45 -3.96 -0.55
C GLU A 68 -20.79 -2.49 -0.36
N ARG A 69 -21.86 -2.05 -1.01
CA ARG A 69 -22.38 -0.69 -0.91
C ARG A 69 -23.87 -0.69 -0.67
N TYR A 70 -24.32 0.04 0.34
CA TYR A 70 -25.73 0.26 0.57
C TYR A 70 -26.32 1.22 -0.47
N VAL A 71 -27.43 0.80 -1.07
CA VAL A 71 -28.30 1.61 -1.93
C VAL A 71 -29.56 1.92 -1.13
N PRO A 72 -29.89 3.21 -0.91
CA PRO A 72 -31.07 3.59 -0.16
C PRO A 72 -32.36 3.22 -0.93
N PRO A 73 -33.49 3.07 -0.22
CA PRO A 73 -34.78 2.86 -0.85
C PRO A 73 -35.10 4.01 -1.81
N SER A 74 -35.71 3.69 -2.95
CA SER A 74 -36.09 4.69 -3.95
C SER A 74 -37.43 4.38 -4.57
N ARG A 75 -38.10 5.43 -5.04
CA ARG A 75 -39.31 5.30 -5.85
C ARG A 75 -38.92 5.51 -7.31
N VAL A 76 -39.28 4.56 -8.16
CA VAL A 76 -38.95 4.59 -9.59
C VAL A 76 -40.16 4.18 -10.41
N TYR A 77 -40.31 4.76 -11.59
CA TYR A 77 -41.28 4.25 -12.55
C TYR A 77 -40.78 2.95 -13.14
N SER A 78 -41.58 1.88 -13.08
CA SER A 78 -41.29 0.62 -13.75
C SER A 78 -42.06 0.57 -15.07
N PRO A 79 -41.39 0.66 -16.24
CA PRO A 79 -42.06 0.52 -17.53
C PRO A 79 -42.73 -0.84 -17.70
N ALA A 80 -42.12 -1.90 -17.15
CA ALA A 80 -42.66 -3.26 -17.19
C ALA A 80 -43.99 -3.39 -16.43
N GLN A 81 -44.12 -2.69 -15.29
CA GLN A 81 -45.35 -2.70 -14.49
C GLN A 81 -46.28 -1.51 -14.79
N ARG A 82 -45.85 -0.59 -15.67
CA ARG A 82 -46.52 0.68 -16.04
C ARG A 82 -46.96 1.52 -14.84
N ARG A 83 -46.19 1.48 -13.74
CA ARG A 83 -46.52 2.16 -12.48
C ARG A 83 -45.26 2.51 -11.70
N GLU A 84 -45.40 3.43 -10.75
CA GLU A 84 -44.36 3.67 -9.75
C GLU A 84 -44.23 2.47 -8.81
N VAL A 85 -43.00 2.11 -8.47
CA VAL A 85 -42.66 1.05 -7.53
C VAL A 85 -41.67 1.55 -6.49
N LEU A 86 -41.77 1.00 -5.29
CA LEU A 86 -40.80 1.16 -4.22
C LEU A 86 -39.75 0.06 -4.33
N VAL A 87 -38.51 0.47 -4.57
CA VAL A 87 -37.33 -0.39 -4.49
C VAL A 87 -36.81 -0.33 -3.05
N PRO A 88 -36.71 -1.46 -2.35
CA PRO A 88 -36.20 -1.47 -0.98
C PRO A 88 -34.71 -1.14 -0.95
N GLY A 89 -34.24 -0.67 0.20
CA GLY A 89 -32.81 -0.52 0.45
C GLY A 89 -32.13 -1.88 0.40
N HIS A 90 -30.98 -1.94 -0.26
CA HIS A 90 -30.25 -3.19 -0.47
C HIS A 90 -28.75 -2.93 -0.56
N TYR A 91 -27.95 -3.97 -0.35
CA TYR A 91 -26.51 -3.92 -0.59
C TYR A 91 -26.21 -4.44 -2.00
N GLU A 92 -25.38 -3.70 -2.74
CA GLU A 92 -24.77 -4.15 -4.00
C GLU A 92 -23.34 -4.58 -3.74
N ARG A 93 -22.90 -5.69 -4.34
CA ARG A 93 -21.53 -6.21 -4.18
C ARG A 93 -20.68 -5.84 -5.39
N ASP A 94 -19.52 -5.22 -5.19
CA ASP A 94 -18.55 -4.98 -6.26
C ASP A 94 -17.90 -6.31 -6.69
N VAL A 95 -17.96 -6.60 -8.00
CA VAL A 95 -17.40 -7.81 -8.59
C VAL A 95 -15.99 -7.57 -9.11
N ASN A 96 -15.74 -6.44 -9.76
CA ASN A 96 -14.48 -6.16 -10.47
C ASN A 96 -14.17 -4.67 -10.69
N GLY A 97 -14.84 -3.77 -9.99
CA GLY A 97 -14.72 -2.33 -10.13
C GLY A 97 -15.56 -1.72 -11.26
N GLN A 98 -16.05 -2.55 -12.19
CA GLN A 98 -16.84 -2.14 -13.36
C GLN A 98 -18.27 -2.69 -13.36
N ARG A 99 -18.56 -3.66 -12.48
CA ARG A 99 -19.87 -4.28 -12.32
C ARG A 99 -20.15 -4.52 -10.87
N VAL A 100 -21.43 -4.44 -10.54
CA VAL A 100 -21.94 -4.76 -9.22
C VAL A 100 -23.02 -5.83 -9.35
N GLU A 101 -22.98 -6.79 -8.44
CA GLU A 101 -24.02 -7.80 -8.28
C GLU A 101 -25.13 -7.24 -7.38
N VAL A 102 -26.35 -7.32 -7.88
CA VAL A 102 -27.56 -6.89 -7.19
C VAL A 102 -28.29 -8.13 -6.71
N PRO A 103 -28.67 -8.21 -5.43
CA PRO A 103 -29.47 -9.32 -4.95
C PRO A 103 -30.86 -9.30 -5.61
N PRO A 104 -31.56 -10.44 -5.68
CA PRO A 104 -32.99 -10.44 -5.97
C PRO A 104 -33.75 -9.53 -4.99
N LEU A 105 -34.65 -8.71 -5.51
CA LEU A 105 -35.39 -7.73 -4.72
C LEU A 105 -36.88 -8.02 -4.77
N VAL A 106 -37.60 -7.65 -3.71
CA VAL A 106 -39.06 -7.59 -3.71
C VAL A 106 -39.46 -6.12 -3.77
N THR A 107 -40.06 -5.73 -4.89
CA THR A 107 -40.58 -4.37 -5.09
C THR A 107 -42.08 -4.34 -4.79
N THR A 108 -42.59 -3.21 -4.33
CA THR A 108 -44.04 -3.03 -4.07
C THR A 108 -44.53 -1.75 -4.75
N THR A 109 -45.84 -1.54 -4.81
CA THR A 109 -46.37 -0.18 -5.03
C THR A 109 -46.02 0.72 -3.83
N PRO A 110 -46.05 2.06 -3.98
CA PRO A 110 -45.66 2.97 -2.88
C PRO A 110 -46.53 2.89 -1.62
N ASP A 111 -47.73 2.34 -1.73
CA ASP A 111 -48.65 2.00 -0.62
C ASP A 111 -48.34 0.63 0.03
N GLY A 112 -47.27 -0.04 -0.39
CA GLY A 112 -46.83 -1.35 0.13
C GLY A 112 -47.55 -2.56 -0.45
N ARG A 113 -48.41 -2.37 -1.46
CA ARG A 113 -49.19 -3.46 -2.06
C ARG A 113 -48.48 -4.10 -3.25
N ASN A 114 -49.06 -5.19 -3.77
CA ASN A 114 -48.66 -5.85 -5.02
C ASN A 114 -47.15 -6.17 -5.11
N PRO A 115 -46.62 -7.03 -4.22
CA PRO A 115 -45.21 -7.40 -4.23
C PRO A 115 -44.84 -8.10 -5.54
N VAL A 116 -43.72 -7.69 -6.13
CA VAL A 116 -43.16 -8.28 -7.35
C VAL A 116 -41.69 -8.59 -7.12
N VAL A 117 -41.31 -9.85 -7.33
CA VAL A 117 -39.92 -10.29 -7.31
C VAL A 117 -39.22 -9.80 -8.57
N VAL A 118 -38.16 -9.02 -8.38
CA VAL A 118 -37.24 -8.59 -9.42
C VAL A 118 -36.00 -9.47 -9.30
N PRO A 119 -35.62 -10.21 -10.36
CA PRO A 119 -34.43 -11.04 -10.31
C PRO A 119 -33.18 -10.17 -10.08
N GLY A 120 -32.24 -10.73 -9.32
CA GLY A 120 -30.92 -10.13 -9.15
C GLY A 120 -30.08 -10.24 -10.41
N GLY A 121 -28.86 -9.71 -10.36
CA GLY A 121 -27.91 -9.84 -11.45
C GLY A 121 -26.84 -8.75 -11.46
N GLU A 122 -25.95 -8.85 -12.44
CA GLU A 122 -24.91 -7.85 -12.63
C GLU A 122 -25.43 -6.62 -13.36
N ARG A 123 -25.03 -5.44 -12.90
CA ARG A 123 -25.26 -4.16 -13.59
C ARG A 123 -24.09 -3.20 -13.42
N PRO A 124 -24.01 -2.11 -14.20
CA PRO A 124 -22.99 -1.07 -13.99
C PRO A 124 -23.06 -0.48 -12.57
N PRO A 125 -21.97 0.04 -12.00
CA PRO A 125 -21.97 0.72 -10.70
C PRO A 125 -22.92 1.93 -10.71
N LEU A 126 -23.43 2.29 -9.53
CA LEU A 126 -24.40 3.39 -9.38
C LEU A 126 -23.90 4.71 -9.99
N GLU A 127 -22.61 5.01 -9.87
CA GLU A 127 -21.99 6.24 -10.40
C GLU A 127 -21.96 6.29 -11.93
N SER A 128 -22.01 5.12 -12.57
CA SER A 128 -22.04 5.00 -14.03
C SER A 128 -23.46 4.94 -14.58
N ARG A 129 -24.47 4.83 -13.70
CA ARG A 129 -25.88 4.91 -14.10
C ARG A 129 -26.25 6.39 -14.18
N GLY A 130 -26.89 6.80 -15.28
CA GLY A 130 -27.53 8.12 -15.33
C GLY A 130 -28.55 8.25 -14.18
N ALA A 131 -28.84 9.49 -13.79
CA ALA A 131 -29.98 9.76 -12.92
C ALA A 131 -31.25 9.10 -13.52
N PRO A 132 -32.17 8.60 -12.68
CA PRO A 132 -33.43 8.02 -13.16
C PRO A 132 -34.23 8.99 -14.03
#